data_AF-A0A2A4TK20-F1
#
_entry.id   AF-A0A2A4TK20-F1
#
_cell.length_a   1.000
_cell.length_b   1.000
_cell.length_c   1.000
_cell.angle_alpha   90.00
_cell.angle_beta   90.00
_cell.angle_gamma   90.00
#
_symmetry.space_group_name_H-M   'P 1'
#
loop_
_entity.id
_entity.type
_entity.pdbx_description
1 polymer ?
#
loop_
_entity_poly.entity_id
_entity_poly.type
_entity_poly.pdbx_seq_one_letter_code
_entity_poly.pdbx_strand_id
1 'polypeptide(L)'
;MRIIAHRGFCRDHCENTLAAFQAALDFGVREMECDIRETPDGTLLLMHDETLERLAGEPIAVKDGLDALRSHHAVATLDELLQILPEDVILHLDLKDCSPEKVIPAARLLGDRATVATADVELLRRMKNAAPDLHYGFQPRTLSIEKALGITKEFKATSVRLNIDRVTLEWLAAARDARLEIFVYPVDTPEAMDRMRVLGVDAVF
;
A
#
# COMPACT_ATOMS: atom_id res chain seq x y z
N MET A 1 10.22 -11.20 -10.25
CA MET A 1 9.62 -10.89 -8.94
C MET A 1 10.30 -9.66 -8.38
N ARG A 2 9.57 -8.56 -8.26
CA ARG A 2 10.02 -7.32 -7.62
C ARG A 2 9.92 -7.45 -6.08
N ILE A 3 10.71 -6.67 -5.37
CA ILE A 3 10.70 -6.59 -3.90
C ILE A 3 10.25 -5.19 -3.53
N ILE A 4 9.16 -5.10 -2.77
CA ILE A 4 8.55 -3.86 -2.34
C ILE A 4 8.80 -3.71 -0.84
N ALA A 5 9.39 -2.61 -0.40
CA ALA A 5 9.54 -2.36 1.04
C ALA A 5 8.16 -2.04 1.65
N HIS A 6 7.57 -3.02 2.35
CA HIS A 6 6.26 -2.91 2.99
C HIS A 6 6.33 -1.95 4.19
N ARG A 7 5.67 -0.78 4.06
CA ARG A 7 5.70 0.31 5.04
C ARG A 7 7.12 0.85 5.34
N GLY A 8 8.01 0.75 4.35
CA GLY A 8 9.45 0.99 4.51
C GLY A 8 10.21 -0.25 4.98
N PHE A 9 11.44 -0.08 5.50
CA PHE A 9 12.24 -1.20 6.00
C PHE A 9 12.00 -1.45 7.50
N CYS A 10 10.97 -2.24 7.80
CA CYS A 10 10.43 -2.41 9.16
C CYS A 10 11.19 -3.42 10.05
N ARG A 11 12.40 -3.85 9.67
CA ARG A 11 13.19 -4.80 10.48
C ARG A 11 13.73 -4.13 11.75
N ASP A 12 14.32 -2.95 11.59
CA ASP A 12 15.00 -2.21 12.65
C ASP A 12 14.36 -0.83 12.87
N HIS A 13 13.29 -0.52 12.14
CA HIS A 13 12.56 0.75 12.20
C HIS A 13 11.06 0.49 12.34
N CYS A 14 10.35 1.42 12.97
CA CYS A 14 8.89 1.38 13.03
C CYS A 14 8.28 1.59 11.64
N GLU A 15 7.23 0.83 11.34
CA GLU A 15 6.48 0.93 10.08
C GLU A 15 5.99 2.36 9.79
N ASN A 16 5.92 2.72 8.51
CA ASN A 16 5.41 4.01 8.02
C ASN A 16 6.13 5.26 8.58
N THR A 17 7.37 5.13 9.07
CA THR A 17 8.18 6.27 9.51
C THR A 17 9.17 6.70 8.43
N LEU A 18 9.55 7.99 8.39
CA LEU A 18 10.61 8.47 7.49
C LEU A 18 11.92 7.68 7.65
N ALA A 19 12.23 7.26 8.87
CA ALA A 19 13.39 6.42 9.15
C ALA A 19 13.31 5.05 8.45
N ALA A 20 12.14 4.41 8.46
CA ALA A 20 11.94 3.14 7.74
C ALA A 20 12.06 3.31 6.22
N PHE A 21 11.52 4.39 5.65
CA PHE A 21 11.66 4.67 4.22
C PHE A 21 13.11 4.99 3.84
N GLN A 22 13.80 5.83 4.63
CA GLN A 22 15.22 6.12 4.41
C GLN A 22 16.08 4.85 4.49
N ALA A 23 15.84 3.98 5.48
CA ALA A 23 16.54 2.71 5.59
C ALA A 23 16.32 1.80 4.37
N ALA A 24 15.10 1.80 3.80
CA ALA A 24 14.84 1.07 2.57
C ALA A 24 15.60 1.65 1.36
N LEU A 25 15.75 2.99 1.28
CA LEU A 25 16.54 3.66 0.24
C LEU A 25 18.02 3.32 0.36
N ASP A 26 18.55 3.38 1.59
CA ASP A 26 19.95 3.07 1.94
C ASP A 26 20.29 1.61 1.65
N PHE A 27 19.31 0.71 1.84
CA PHE A 27 19.44 -0.71 1.47
C PHE A 27 19.41 -0.95 -0.06
N GLY A 28 19.00 0.05 -0.85
CA GLY A 28 18.96 -0.03 -2.31
C GLY A 28 17.60 -0.44 -2.89
N VAL A 29 16.54 -0.48 -2.07
CA VAL A 29 15.18 -0.74 -2.57
C VAL A 29 14.67 0.48 -3.33
N ARG A 30 13.95 0.25 -4.43
CA ARG A 30 13.39 1.29 -5.32
C ARG A 30 11.88 1.17 -5.55
N GLU A 31 11.23 0.25 -4.88
CA GLU A 31 9.77 0.12 -4.86
C GLU A 31 9.34 -0.01 -3.39
N MET A 32 8.42 0.85 -2.96
CA MET A 32 7.99 0.93 -1.56
C MET A 32 6.48 1.01 -1.47
N GLU A 33 5.94 0.65 -0.33
CA GLU A 33 4.53 0.78 -0.01
C GLU A 33 4.35 1.61 1.26
N CYS A 34 3.28 2.40 1.30
CA CYS A 34 2.90 3.14 2.49
C CYS A 34 1.37 3.15 2.65
N ASP A 35 0.92 3.12 3.90
CA ASP A 35 -0.50 3.15 4.25
C ASP A 35 -0.98 4.58 4.45
N ILE A 36 -2.05 5.01 3.77
CA ILE A 36 -2.53 6.39 3.83
C ILE A 36 -3.82 6.50 4.64
N ARG A 37 -3.81 7.42 5.61
CA ARG A 37 -4.98 7.87 6.38
C ARG A 37 -5.07 9.39 6.41
N GLU A 38 -6.27 9.93 6.57
CA GLU A 38 -6.54 11.37 6.60
C GLU A 38 -7.03 11.81 7.98
N THR A 39 -6.42 12.86 8.53
CA THR A 39 -6.90 13.55 9.75
C THR A 39 -8.09 14.47 9.46
N PRO A 40 -8.83 14.96 10.48
CA PRO A 40 -9.99 15.84 10.24
C PRO A 40 -9.68 17.18 9.54
N ASP A 41 -8.46 17.70 9.68
CA ASP A 41 -7.99 18.88 8.94
C ASP A 41 -7.51 18.56 7.51
N GLY A 42 -7.54 17.28 7.14
CA GLY A 42 -7.24 16.77 5.83
C GLY A 42 -5.75 16.59 5.55
N THR A 43 -4.95 16.38 6.60
CA THR A 43 -3.54 15.99 6.51
C THR A 43 -3.43 14.49 6.22
N LEU A 44 -2.60 14.12 5.24
CA LEU A 44 -2.36 12.72 4.90
C LEU A 44 -1.20 12.15 5.71
N LEU A 45 -1.52 11.18 6.56
CA LEU A 45 -0.60 10.47 7.44
C LEU A 45 -0.23 9.11 6.87
N LEU A 46 0.99 8.68 7.17
CA LEU A 46 1.46 7.33 6.91
C LEU A 46 1.15 6.45 8.13
N MET A 47 0.05 5.69 8.10
CA MET A 47 -0.35 4.83 9.21
C MET A 47 -1.35 3.74 8.80
N HIS A 48 -1.08 2.50 9.21
CA HIS A 48 -1.94 1.35 8.89
C HIS A 48 -3.25 1.34 9.70
N ASP A 49 -3.14 1.47 11.03
CA ASP A 49 -4.27 1.34 11.96
C ASP A 49 -4.96 2.69 12.19
N GLU A 50 -6.17 2.66 12.74
CA GLU A 50 -6.89 3.89 13.12
C GLU A 50 -6.31 4.53 14.40
N THR A 51 -5.59 3.74 15.22
CA THR A 51 -5.01 4.16 16.50
C THR A 51 -3.56 3.72 16.64
N LEU A 52 -2.84 4.33 17.58
CA LEU A 52 -1.48 3.93 17.97
C LEU A 52 -1.44 2.75 18.94
N GLU A 53 -2.55 2.07 19.20
CA GLU A 53 -2.63 1.04 20.25
C GLU A 53 -1.66 -0.11 19.99
N ARG A 54 -1.56 -0.58 18.74
CA ARG A 54 -0.61 -1.64 18.37
C ARG A 54 0.85 -1.19 18.40
N LEU A 55 1.13 0.06 17.99
CA LEU A 55 2.50 0.55 17.79
C LEU A 55 3.13 1.18 19.02
N ALA A 56 2.30 1.78 19.89
CA ALA A 56 2.74 2.53 21.06
C ALA A 56 1.98 2.17 22.35
N GLY A 57 0.94 1.33 22.29
CA GLY A 57 0.10 1.02 23.45
C GLY A 57 -0.85 2.16 23.84
N GLU A 58 -1.02 3.15 22.96
CA GLU A 58 -1.75 4.38 23.23
C GLU A 58 -3.03 4.44 22.39
N PRO A 59 -4.21 4.75 22.97
CA PRO A 59 -5.47 4.80 22.24
C PRO A 59 -5.67 6.08 21.42
N ILE A 60 -4.59 6.79 21.10
CA ILE A 60 -4.61 8.01 20.27
C ILE A 60 -4.92 7.62 18.84
N ALA A 61 -5.90 8.29 18.24
CA ALA A 61 -6.48 7.96 16.95
C ALA A 61 -6.16 9.01 15.88
N VAL A 62 -6.31 8.63 14.60
CA VAL A 62 -6.18 9.57 13.46
C VAL A 62 -7.04 10.82 13.62
N LYS A 63 -8.25 10.66 14.16
CA LYS A 63 -9.19 11.76 14.41
C LYS A 63 -8.68 12.79 15.42
N ASP A 64 -7.68 12.45 16.24
CA ASP A 64 -7.11 13.36 17.24
C ASP A 64 -6.07 14.31 16.61
N GLY A 65 -5.68 14.07 15.35
CA GLY A 65 -4.80 14.94 14.58
C GLY A 65 -3.32 14.60 14.69
N LEU A 66 -2.52 15.19 13.79
CA LEU A 66 -1.10 14.89 13.64
C LEU A 66 -0.29 15.19 14.91
N ASP A 67 -0.53 16.33 15.55
CA ASP A 67 0.24 16.75 16.73
C ASP A 67 0.05 15.78 17.91
N ALA A 68 -1.18 15.32 18.12
CA ALA A 68 -1.50 14.33 19.16
C ALA A 68 -0.84 12.98 18.87
N LEU A 69 -0.79 12.54 17.61
CA LEU A 69 -0.11 11.30 17.24
C LEU A 69 1.42 11.43 17.43
N ARG A 70 1.98 12.58 17.04
CA ARG A 70 3.42 12.85 17.12
C ARG A 70 3.97 12.92 18.53
N SER A 71 3.14 13.23 19.53
CA SER A 71 3.59 13.19 20.93
C SER A 71 3.84 11.76 21.44
N HIS A 72 3.37 10.73 20.73
CA HIS A 72 3.48 9.32 21.15
C HIS A 72 4.21 8.43 20.13
N HIS A 73 4.25 8.80 18.85
CA HIS A 73 4.88 8.01 17.81
C HIS A 73 5.44 8.89 16.68
N ALA A 74 6.47 8.43 15.99
CA ALA A 74 7.10 9.16 14.88
C ALA A 74 6.29 9.10 13.58
N VAL A 75 5.02 9.55 13.63
CA VAL A 75 4.12 9.55 12.47
C VAL A 75 4.60 10.53 11.40
N ALA A 76 4.83 10.00 10.20
CA ALA A 76 5.20 10.74 9.01
C ALA A 76 3.96 11.16 8.22
N THR A 77 4.08 12.23 7.44
CA THR A 77 3.06 12.60 6.44
C THR A 77 3.47 12.14 5.04
N LEU A 78 2.49 12.04 4.14
CA LEU A 78 2.78 11.76 2.72
C LEU A 78 3.66 12.85 2.10
N ASP A 79 3.42 14.12 2.43
CA ASP A 79 4.22 15.24 1.92
C ASP A 79 5.69 15.16 2.38
N GLU A 80 5.95 14.75 3.61
CA GLU A 80 7.31 14.56 4.12
C GLU A 80 8.02 13.41 3.41
N LEU A 81 7.31 12.29 3.15
CA LEU A 81 7.88 11.18 2.39
C LEU A 81 8.19 11.60 0.95
N LEU A 82 7.29 12.34 0.29
CA LEU A 82 7.51 12.85 -1.06
C LEU A 82 8.72 13.78 -1.17
N GLN A 83 9.07 14.53 -0.11
CA GLN A 83 10.24 15.40 -0.09
C GLN A 83 11.58 14.64 -0.07
N ILE A 84 11.61 13.42 0.48
CA ILE A 84 12.83 12.61 0.57
C ILE A 84 12.93 11.57 -0.54
N LEU A 85 11.83 11.29 -1.25
CA LEU A 85 11.76 10.25 -2.27
C LEU A 85 12.59 10.63 -3.52
N PRO A 86 13.58 9.80 -3.92
CA PRO A 86 14.27 9.97 -5.19
C PRO A 86 13.33 9.83 -6.40
N GLU A 87 13.75 10.40 -7.54
CA GLU A 87 12.96 10.38 -8.77
C GLU A 87 12.83 8.99 -9.41
N ASP A 88 13.70 8.03 -9.06
CA ASP A 88 13.68 6.66 -9.58
C ASP A 88 12.88 5.67 -8.72
N VAL A 89 12.28 6.15 -7.62
CA VAL A 89 11.49 5.29 -6.71
C VAL A 89 10.02 5.22 -7.14
N ILE A 90 9.49 3.99 -7.11
CA ILE A 90 8.07 3.67 -7.28
C ILE A 90 7.42 3.56 -5.90
N LEU A 91 6.24 4.17 -5.74
CA LEU A 91 5.47 4.17 -4.50
C LEU A 91 4.08 3.55 -4.69
N HIS A 92 3.73 2.60 -3.84
CA HIS A 92 2.39 2.04 -3.72
C HIS A 92 1.66 2.74 -2.58
N LEU A 93 0.59 3.45 -2.92
CA LEU A 93 -0.24 4.17 -1.96
C LEU A 93 -1.41 3.26 -1.54
N ASP A 94 -1.30 2.58 -0.39
CA ASP A 94 -2.40 1.77 0.16
C ASP A 94 -3.36 2.62 0.99
N LEU A 95 -4.47 2.98 0.39
CA LEU A 95 -5.46 3.86 0.98
C LEU A 95 -6.33 3.10 1.98
N LYS A 96 -6.33 3.56 3.22
CA LYS A 96 -7.17 3.01 4.30
C LYS A 96 -8.43 3.83 4.49
N ASP A 97 -8.25 5.11 4.80
CA ASP A 97 -9.34 6.04 5.04
C ASP A 97 -8.88 7.46 4.72
N CYS A 98 -9.20 7.90 3.51
CA CYS A 98 -8.84 9.22 3.00
C CYS A 98 -9.75 9.61 1.85
N SER A 99 -9.84 10.90 1.62
CA SER A 99 -10.65 11.50 0.58
C SER A 99 -9.87 11.56 -0.73
N PRO A 100 -10.45 11.15 -1.88
CA PRO A 100 -9.75 11.15 -3.16
C PRO A 100 -9.06 12.47 -3.52
N GLU A 101 -9.73 13.59 -3.28
CA GLU A 101 -9.24 14.93 -3.56
C GLU A 101 -7.92 15.28 -2.85
N LYS A 102 -7.62 14.64 -1.72
CA LYS A 102 -6.37 14.83 -0.98
C LYS A 102 -5.22 14.01 -1.56
N VAL A 103 -5.48 12.78 -2.00
CA VAL A 103 -4.44 11.85 -2.47
C VAL A 103 -4.12 12.03 -3.95
N ILE A 104 -5.10 12.42 -4.77
CA ILE A 104 -4.93 12.58 -6.23
C ILE A 104 -3.76 13.52 -6.59
N PRO A 105 -3.56 14.69 -5.94
CA PRO A 105 -2.40 15.54 -6.23
C PRO A 105 -1.06 14.82 -6.05
N ALA A 106 -0.89 14.09 -4.95
CA ALA A 106 0.32 13.32 -4.68
C ALA A 106 0.52 12.18 -5.71
N ALA A 107 -0.55 11.45 -6.03
CA ALA A 107 -0.49 10.40 -7.05
C ALA A 107 -0.12 10.95 -8.44
N ARG A 108 -0.66 12.13 -8.81
CA ARG A 108 -0.32 12.81 -10.08
C ARG A 108 1.10 13.35 -10.11
N LEU A 109 1.61 13.84 -8.98
CA LEU A 109 3.01 14.26 -8.87
C LEU A 109 3.98 13.11 -9.14
N LEU A 110 3.64 11.91 -8.67
CA LEU A 110 4.41 10.69 -8.91
C LEU A 110 4.23 10.13 -10.33
N GLY A 111 3.05 10.34 -10.94
CA GLY A 111 2.74 9.88 -12.28
C GLY A 111 2.83 8.36 -12.39
N ASP A 112 3.57 7.86 -13.38
CA ASP A 112 3.76 6.42 -13.61
C ASP A 112 4.49 5.70 -12.47
N ARG A 113 5.10 6.44 -11.54
CA ARG A 113 5.77 5.92 -10.35
C ARG A 113 4.81 5.64 -9.19
N ALA A 114 3.52 5.96 -9.33
CA ALA A 114 2.52 5.64 -8.31
C ALA A 114 1.59 4.52 -8.75
N THR A 115 1.26 3.63 -7.82
CA THR A 115 0.04 2.82 -7.92
C THR A 115 -0.84 3.09 -6.71
N VAL A 116 -2.11 3.43 -6.96
CA VAL A 116 -3.13 3.55 -5.92
C VAL A 116 -3.71 2.18 -5.61
N ALA A 117 -3.83 1.87 -4.33
CA ALA A 117 -4.29 0.60 -3.83
C ALA A 117 -5.34 0.81 -2.76
N THR A 118 -6.31 -0.09 -2.65
CA THR A 118 -7.11 -0.21 -1.43
C THR A 118 -7.82 -1.56 -1.43
N ALA A 119 -8.26 -1.98 -0.25
CA ALA A 119 -9.21 -3.07 -0.08
C ALA A 119 -10.67 -2.62 -0.02
N ASP A 120 -10.91 -1.33 0.20
CA ASP A 120 -12.25 -0.78 0.26
C ASP A 120 -12.77 -0.54 -1.17
N VAL A 121 -13.79 -1.30 -1.55
CA VAL A 121 -14.39 -1.24 -2.88
C VAL A 121 -15.05 0.12 -3.16
N GLU A 122 -15.63 0.74 -2.13
CA GLU A 122 -16.25 2.06 -2.28
C GLU A 122 -15.20 3.15 -2.40
N LEU A 123 -14.12 3.08 -1.62
CA LEU A 123 -12.99 4.00 -1.80
C LEU A 123 -12.34 3.84 -3.18
N LEU A 124 -12.16 2.59 -3.65
CA LEU A 124 -11.66 2.33 -5.00
C LEU A 124 -12.57 2.95 -6.07
N ARG A 125 -13.90 2.80 -5.92
CA ARG A 125 -14.90 3.40 -6.81
C ARG A 125 -14.81 4.93 -6.81
N ARG A 126 -14.77 5.55 -5.63
CA ARG A 126 -14.63 7.01 -5.47
C ARG A 126 -13.35 7.52 -6.13
N MET A 127 -12.22 6.86 -5.89
CA MET A 127 -10.95 7.19 -6.54
C MET A 127 -11.03 7.06 -8.06
N LYS A 128 -11.62 5.96 -8.57
CA LYS A 128 -11.74 5.73 -10.01
C LYS A 128 -12.65 6.73 -10.71
N ASN A 129 -13.72 7.16 -10.06
CA ASN A 129 -14.60 8.18 -10.59
C ASN A 129 -13.90 9.55 -10.66
N ALA A 130 -13.05 9.86 -9.68
CA ALA A 130 -12.35 11.14 -9.59
C ALA A 130 -11.09 11.24 -10.47
N ALA A 131 -10.35 10.14 -10.64
CA ALA A 131 -9.08 10.11 -11.38
C ALA A 131 -8.88 8.79 -12.16
N PRO A 132 -9.72 8.48 -13.17
CA PRO A 132 -9.70 7.20 -13.87
C PRO A 132 -8.37 6.88 -14.58
N ASP A 133 -7.55 7.91 -14.81
CA ASP A 133 -6.25 7.89 -15.48
C ASP A 133 -5.10 7.35 -14.63
N LEU A 134 -5.20 7.33 -13.30
CA LEU A 134 -4.14 6.81 -12.44
C LEU A 134 -3.97 5.28 -12.59
N HIS A 135 -2.85 4.74 -12.12
CA HIS A 135 -2.64 3.30 -12.01
C HIS A 135 -3.23 2.76 -10.71
N TYR A 136 -3.90 1.60 -10.81
CA TYR A 136 -4.61 1.01 -9.68
C TYR A 136 -4.32 -0.46 -9.54
N GLY A 137 -4.31 -0.90 -8.28
CA GLY A 137 -4.45 -2.32 -7.93
C GLY A 137 -5.52 -2.49 -6.85
N PHE A 138 -5.95 -3.73 -6.65
CA PHE A 138 -7.01 -4.06 -5.70
C PHE A 138 -6.57 -5.12 -4.69
N GLN A 139 -6.95 -4.95 -3.43
CA GLN A 139 -6.67 -5.88 -2.34
C GLN A 139 -7.97 -6.58 -1.88
N PRO A 140 -8.35 -7.72 -2.47
CA PRO A 140 -9.68 -8.31 -2.27
C PRO A 140 -9.98 -8.85 -0.87
N ARG A 141 -9.01 -8.87 0.06
CA ARG A 141 -9.09 -9.40 1.43
C ARG A 141 -9.78 -10.76 1.56
N THR A 142 -11.10 -10.82 1.71
CA THR A 142 -11.86 -12.06 1.92
C THR A 142 -12.78 -12.43 0.75
N LEU A 143 -12.84 -11.61 -0.31
CA LEU A 143 -13.71 -11.84 -1.47
C LEU A 143 -13.34 -13.12 -2.23
N SER A 144 -14.33 -13.81 -2.79
CA SER A 144 -14.09 -14.92 -3.72
C SER A 144 -13.32 -14.46 -4.96
N ILE A 145 -12.65 -15.40 -5.64
CA ILE A 145 -11.91 -15.14 -6.88
C ILE A 145 -12.80 -14.43 -7.90
N GLU A 146 -14.00 -14.97 -8.15
CA GLU A 146 -14.97 -14.40 -9.11
C GLU A 146 -15.31 -12.94 -8.79
N LYS A 147 -15.66 -12.63 -7.52
CA LYS A 147 -16.01 -11.26 -7.12
C LYS A 147 -14.83 -10.32 -7.25
N ALA A 148 -13.64 -10.77 -6.84
CA ALA A 148 -12.43 -9.97 -6.95
C ALA A 148 -12.09 -9.66 -8.40
N LEU A 149 -12.16 -10.64 -9.30
CA LEU A 149 -11.92 -10.44 -10.73
C LEU A 149 -12.97 -9.54 -11.39
N GLY A 150 -14.23 -9.64 -10.95
CA GLY A 150 -15.28 -8.71 -11.37
C GLY A 150 -14.93 -7.26 -11.03
N ILE A 151 -14.48 -7.01 -9.79
CA ILE A 151 -14.08 -5.68 -9.31
C ILE A 151 -12.82 -5.19 -10.03
N THR A 152 -11.78 -6.02 -10.19
CA THR A 152 -10.56 -5.62 -10.90
C THR A 152 -10.87 -5.24 -12.35
N LYS A 153 -11.80 -5.97 -13.00
CA LYS A 153 -12.24 -5.67 -14.36
C LYS A 153 -13.07 -4.39 -14.43
N GLU A 154 -14.06 -4.22 -13.53
CA GLU A 154 -14.91 -3.02 -13.44
C GLU A 154 -14.04 -1.76 -13.32
N PHE A 155 -13.05 -1.79 -12.44
CA PHE A 155 -12.18 -0.65 -12.17
C PHE A 155 -10.92 -0.60 -13.02
N LYS A 156 -10.71 -1.56 -13.94
CA LYS A 156 -9.46 -1.66 -14.72
C LYS A 156 -8.21 -1.61 -13.83
N ALA A 157 -8.25 -2.30 -12.70
CA ALA A 157 -7.08 -2.52 -11.87
C ALA A 157 -6.07 -3.40 -12.63
N THR A 158 -4.80 -3.10 -12.50
CA THR A 158 -3.69 -3.78 -13.21
C THR A 158 -3.03 -4.86 -12.35
N SER A 159 -3.22 -4.79 -11.04
CA SER A 159 -2.69 -5.76 -10.09
C SER A 159 -3.73 -6.22 -9.06
N VAL A 160 -3.57 -7.45 -8.59
CA VAL A 160 -4.25 -7.99 -7.42
C VAL A 160 -3.24 -8.21 -6.31
N ARG A 161 -3.57 -7.75 -5.10
CA ARG A 161 -2.71 -7.88 -3.91
C ARG A 161 -3.31 -8.92 -2.97
N LEU A 162 -2.65 -10.06 -2.84
CA LEU A 162 -3.13 -11.19 -2.06
C LEU A 162 -2.38 -11.29 -0.74
N ASN A 163 -3.12 -11.53 0.34
CA ASN A 163 -2.47 -12.02 1.55
C ASN A 163 -1.86 -13.41 1.26
N ILE A 164 -0.67 -13.69 1.80
CA ILE A 164 0.08 -14.94 1.55
C ILE A 164 -0.75 -16.20 1.84
N ASP A 165 -1.62 -16.16 2.84
CA ASP A 165 -2.50 -17.27 3.21
C ASP A 165 -3.59 -17.55 2.17
N ARG A 166 -3.83 -16.60 1.26
CA ARG A 166 -4.79 -16.73 0.16
C ARG A 166 -4.17 -17.20 -1.14
N VAL A 167 -2.85 -17.35 -1.20
CA VAL A 167 -2.17 -17.77 -2.43
C VAL A 167 -2.42 -19.25 -2.69
N THR A 168 -3.27 -19.54 -3.68
CA THR A 168 -3.56 -20.88 -4.19
C THR A 168 -3.25 -20.96 -5.69
N LEU A 169 -3.03 -22.16 -6.22
CA LEU A 169 -2.84 -22.34 -7.67
C LEU A 169 -4.05 -21.86 -8.48
N GLU A 170 -5.25 -21.98 -7.91
CA GLU A 170 -6.49 -21.46 -8.51
C GLU A 170 -6.46 -19.93 -8.61
N TRP A 171 -6.09 -19.24 -7.53
CA TRP A 171 -5.91 -17.78 -7.54
C TRP A 171 -4.87 -17.33 -8.57
N LEU A 172 -3.72 -18.01 -8.60
CA LEU A 172 -2.64 -17.68 -9.54
C LEU A 172 -3.07 -17.88 -10.99
N ALA A 173 -3.75 -18.99 -11.30
CA ALA A 173 -4.26 -19.25 -12.64
C ALA A 173 -5.31 -18.21 -13.07
N ALA A 174 -6.25 -17.88 -12.18
CA ALA A 174 -7.33 -16.94 -12.46
C ALA A 174 -6.80 -15.51 -12.67
N ALA A 175 -5.85 -15.05 -11.85
CA ALA A 175 -5.22 -13.74 -12.02
C ALA A 175 -4.40 -13.65 -13.32
N ARG A 176 -3.68 -14.71 -13.70
CA ARG A 176 -2.93 -14.79 -14.96
C ARG A 176 -3.83 -14.76 -16.18
N ASP A 177 -4.92 -15.52 -16.17
CA ASP A 177 -5.91 -15.50 -17.26
C ASP A 177 -6.52 -14.10 -17.44
N ALA A 178 -6.76 -13.40 -16.32
CA ALA A 178 -7.19 -12.01 -16.30
C ALA A 178 -6.08 -10.99 -16.63
N ARG A 179 -4.84 -11.43 -16.87
CA ARG A 179 -3.65 -10.60 -17.14
C ARG A 179 -3.36 -9.55 -16.05
N LEU A 180 -3.59 -9.91 -14.80
CA LEU A 180 -3.26 -9.08 -13.63
C LEU A 180 -1.86 -9.41 -13.14
N GLU A 181 -1.11 -8.39 -12.72
CA GLU A 181 0.06 -8.62 -11.88
C GLU A 181 -0.38 -9.15 -10.51
N ILE A 182 0.38 -10.09 -9.96
CA ILE A 182 0.10 -10.75 -8.69
C ILE A 182 1.12 -10.28 -7.66
N PHE A 183 0.68 -9.49 -6.70
CA PHE A 183 1.52 -9.08 -5.56
C PHE A 183 1.08 -9.81 -4.30
N VAL A 184 2.05 -10.17 -3.44
CA VAL A 184 1.77 -10.96 -2.23
C VAL A 184 2.33 -10.30 -0.98
N TYR A 185 1.53 -10.25 0.09
CA TYR A 185 1.91 -9.69 1.40
C TYR A 185 1.40 -10.56 2.57
N PRO A 186 1.96 -10.45 3.77
CA PRO A 186 3.36 -10.15 4.00
C PRO A 186 4.23 -11.38 3.62
N VAL A 187 5.45 -11.15 3.15
CA VAL A 187 6.44 -12.20 2.81
C VAL A 187 7.71 -11.98 3.64
N ASP A 188 7.64 -12.36 4.91
CA ASP A 188 8.67 -12.00 5.91
C ASP A 188 9.79 -13.02 6.11
N THR A 189 9.71 -14.20 5.46
CA THR A 189 10.70 -15.29 5.64
C THR A 189 11.37 -15.69 4.34
N PRO A 190 12.64 -16.16 4.37
CA PRO A 190 13.31 -16.72 3.20
C PRO A 190 12.53 -17.86 2.54
N GLU A 191 11.89 -18.73 3.33
CA GLU A 191 11.10 -19.85 2.82
C GLU A 191 9.84 -19.37 2.09
N ALA A 192 9.18 -18.32 2.62
CA ALA A 192 8.03 -17.70 1.95
C ALA A 192 8.46 -17.01 0.65
N MET A 193 9.58 -16.29 0.67
CA MET A 193 10.18 -15.65 -0.50
C MET A 193 10.50 -16.66 -1.60
N ASP A 194 11.13 -17.79 -1.26
CA ASP A 194 11.45 -18.87 -2.20
C ASP A 194 10.18 -19.50 -2.77
N ARG A 195 9.17 -19.74 -1.93
CA ARG A 195 7.86 -20.23 -2.37
C ARG A 195 7.22 -19.27 -3.38
N MET A 196 7.21 -17.97 -3.10
CA MET A 196 6.64 -16.95 -4.00
C MET A 196 7.40 -16.89 -5.33
N ARG A 197 8.73 -17.00 -5.29
CA ARG A 197 9.57 -17.06 -6.49
C ARG A 197 9.24 -18.27 -7.36
N VAL A 198 9.13 -19.46 -6.77
CA VAL A 198 8.77 -20.70 -7.48
C VAL A 198 7.36 -20.61 -8.06
N LEU A 199 6.42 -20.03 -7.32
CA LEU A 199 5.05 -19.82 -7.79
C LEU A 199 4.98 -18.76 -8.90
N GLY A 200 6.03 -17.97 -9.13
CA GLY A 200 6.10 -16.98 -10.19
C GLY A 200 5.13 -15.83 -9.99
N VAL A 201 5.08 -15.26 -8.78
CA VAL A 201 4.36 -14.00 -8.51
C VAL A 201 5.21 -12.81 -8.98
N ASP A 202 4.54 -11.69 -9.28
CA ASP A 202 5.19 -10.54 -9.91
C ASP A 202 5.92 -9.65 -8.90
N ALA A 203 5.37 -9.50 -7.69
CA ALA A 203 6.01 -8.76 -6.60
C ALA A 203 5.65 -9.32 -5.22
N VAL A 204 6.49 -9.01 -4.24
CA VAL A 204 6.26 -9.33 -2.83
C VAL A 204 6.51 -8.10 -1.96
N PHE A 205 5.73 -8.00 -0.88
CA PHE A 205 5.84 -7.02 0.18
C PHE A 205 6.47 -7.67 1.42
#